data_AF-A0A669PW57-F1
#
_entry.id   AF-A0A669PW57-F1
#
_cell.length_a   1.000
_cell.length_b   1.000
_cell.length_c   1.000
_cell.angle_alpha   90.00
_cell.angle_beta   90.00
_cell.angle_gamma   90.00
#
_symmetry.space_group_name_H-M   'P 1'
#
loop_
_entity.id
_entity.type
_entity.pdbx_description
1 polymer ?
#
loop_
_entity_poly.entity_id
_entity_poly.type
_entity_poly.pdbx_seq_one_letter_code
_entity_poly.pdbx_strand_id
1 'polypeptide(L)'
;MAHILKTLNSWFWWENIWMPINCTWADFVDRDGLVFPKPQQLYATIPYAFVLLIIRFFTERYVAIPLAKALGIKNVRRVKPQPNPVLESYFRECSRHPSQSEIQGLAKKCNCTVHLVEKWFRRRRNLEIPTVLRKFQEAFWRFSFYFASSIAGFIFLYDKPWFYDIWQTWVGYPFQTLLPSQYWYYMAEISFYWSLLFTLGIDTKRKASGHAKQKVDKSTVLILDLVQPHEGSISLSLAHLHPSLFWLSGSLSVCDQVSTSTGRPSGAALTWLYFFSSPQDFLAHVVHHFAAIGLMSGSWCGNYLRIGTLVMFVHDTADFWLEAAKMFNYAHWEKTCNMLFFIFSIAFFITRIILFPFWILRATLYQPTFYSTTPVIAYFLFNGQLLILQGLHLYWGYLILKILKRFIFLKDLKDDRSDEEEEDSVTDNEEESTKNGNKNGCGSGKHLLTSSQH
;
A
#
# COMPACT_ATOMS: atom_id res chain seq x y z
N MET A 1 -4.83 8.49 39.51
CA MET A 1 -5.20 8.16 38.10
C MET A 1 -6.58 8.68 37.73
N ALA A 2 -7.65 8.38 38.49
CA ALA A 2 -9.01 8.86 38.20
C ALA A 2 -9.17 10.39 38.14
N HIS A 3 -8.54 11.14 39.06
CA HIS A 3 -8.56 12.61 39.03
C HIS A 3 -7.90 13.19 37.77
N ILE A 4 -6.72 12.67 37.40
CA ILE A 4 -6.00 13.09 36.18
C ILE A 4 -6.85 12.82 34.94
N LEU A 5 -7.47 11.64 34.83
CA LEU A 5 -8.35 11.31 33.71
C LEU A 5 -9.58 12.22 33.64
N LYS A 6 -10.16 12.58 34.79
CA LYS A 6 -11.28 13.52 34.86
C LYS A 6 -10.87 14.93 34.42
N THR A 7 -9.71 15.42 34.89
CA THR A 7 -9.17 16.73 34.49
C THR A 7 -8.85 16.78 32.99
N LEU A 8 -8.23 15.72 32.44
CA LEU A 8 -7.95 15.62 31.02
C LEU A 8 -9.23 15.58 30.19
N ASN A 9 -10.26 14.85 30.66
CA ASN A 9 -11.55 14.78 30.00
C ASN A 9 -12.26 16.14 29.99
N SER A 10 -12.30 16.85 31.13
CA SER A 10 -12.89 18.19 31.20
C SER A 10 -12.15 19.21 30.36
N TRP A 11 -10.82 19.11 30.30
CA TRP A 11 -10.00 19.99 29.46
C TRP A 11 -10.23 19.70 27.97
N PHE A 12 -10.27 18.43 27.57
CA PHE A 12 -10.48 18.03 26.19
C PHE A 12 -11.87 18.44 25.67
N TRP A 13 -12.91 18.31 26.50
CA TRP A 13 -14.28 18.71 26.16
C TRP A 13 -14.59 20.18 26.46
N TRP A 14 -13.57 21.01 26.64
CA TRP A 14 -13.77 22.43 26.87
C TRP A 14 -14.34 23.11 25.63
N GLU A 15 -15.40 23.90 25.80
CA GLU A 15 -16.22 24.45 24.71
C GLU A 15 -15.40 25.29 23.71
N ASN A 16 -14.47 26.12 24.21
CA ASN A 16 -13.59 26.96 23.40
C ASN A 16 -12.66 26.17 22.46
N ILE A 17 -12.45 24.87 22.73
CA ILE A 17 -11.66 24.01 21.84
C ILE A 17 -12.48 23.66 20.59
N TRP A 18 -13.77 23.35 20.76
CA TRP A 18 -14.60 22.75 19.72
C TRP A 18 -15.58 23.71 19.03
N MET A 19 -16.02 24.75 19.74
CA MET A 19 -17.19 25.55 19.35
C MET A 19 -16.90 27.05 19.31
N PRO A 20 -17.54 27.79 18.37
CA PRO A 20 -17.39 29.23 18.27
C PRO A 20 -17.99 29.96 19.48
N ILE A 21 -17.64 31.24 19.63
CA ILE A 21 -18.12 32.08 20.74
C ILE A 21 -19.67 32.09 20.75
N ASN A 22 -20.26 31.98 21.94
CA ASN A 22 -21.71 31.92 22.19
C ASN A 22 -22.39 30.59 21.84
N CYS A 23 -21.65 29.49 21.74
CA CYS A 23 -22.21 28.16 21.54
C CYS A 23 -21.69 27.20 22.63
N THR A 24 -22.60 26.38 23.19
CA THR A 24 -22.29 25.45 24.27
C THR A 24 -22.69 24.02 23.90
N TRP A 25 -22.19 23.02 24.63
CA TRP A 25 -22.64 21.63 24.41
C TRP A 25 -24.15 21.44 24.64
N ALA A 26 -24.80 22.32 25.41
CA ALA A 26 -26.24 22.30 25.62
C ALA A 26 -27.04 22.62 24.34
N ASP A 27 -26.42 23.27 23.35
CA ASP A 27 -27.06 23.60 22.08
C ASP A 27 -27.11 22.44 21.08
N PHE A 28 -26.30 21.41 21.33
CA PHE A 28 -26.20 20.19 20.51
C PHE A 28 -27.02 19.03 21.07
N VAL A 29 -28.08 19.34 21.83
CA VAL A 29 -29.09 18.37 22.24
C VAL A 29 -30.15 18.31 21.16
N ASP A 30 -30.54 17.09 20.76
CA ASP A 30 -31.54 16.87 19.73
C ASP A 30 -32.86 17.60 20.09
N ARG A 31 -33.30 18.51 19.23
CA ARG A 31 -34.47 19.37 19.45
C ARG A 31 -35.09 19.81 18.12
N ASP A 32 -36.40 19.98 18.09
CA ASP A 32 -37.13 20.53 16.93
C ASP A 32 -36.84 19.81 15.59
N GLY A 33 -36.61 18.50 15.64
CA GLY A 33 -36.26 17.68 14.47
C GLY A 33 -34.80 17.79 14.02
N LEU A 34 -33.99 18.61 14.68
CA LEU A 34 -32.53 18.66 14.51
C LEU A 34 -31.89 17.55 15.34
N VAL A 35 -31.09 16.72 14.67
CA VAL A 35 -30.29 15.66 15.30
C VAL A 35 -28.83 16.03 15.18
N PHE A 36 -28.05 15.94 16.26
CA PHE A 36 -26.64 16.32 16.25
C PHE A 36 -25.71 15.12 16.46
N PRO A 37 -24.49 15.15 15.89
CA PRO A 37 -23.50 14.10 16.13
C PRO A 37 -23.02 14.15 17.58
N LYS A 38 -23.13 13.01 18.27
CA LYS A 38 -22.68 12.89 19.67
C LYS A 38 -21.31 12.20 19.69
N PRO A 39 -20.30 12.76 20.36
CA PRO A 39 -18.97 12.13 20.42
C PRO A 39 -18.98 10.69 20.95
N GLN A 40 -19.91 10.37 21.85
CA GLN A 40 -20.05 9.04 22.43
C GLN A 40 -20.40 7.98 21.37
N GLN A 41 -21.02 8.38 20.26
CA GLN A 41 -21.34 7.46 19.15
C GLN A 41 -20.07 6.92 18.47
N LEU A 42 -18.95 7.64 18.54
CA LEU A 42 -17.67 7.16 18.00
C LEU A 42 -17.18 5.89 18.71
N TYR A 43 -17.55 5.66 19.98
CA TYR A 43 -17.22 4.40 20.67
C TYR A 43 -17.87 3.19 20.01
N ALA A 44 -19.00 3.35 19.31
CA ALA A 44 -19.66 2.26 18.59
C ALA A 44 -18.84 1.80 17.35
N THR A 45 -17.91 2.61 16.85
CA THR A 45 -17.06 2.23 15.71
C THR A 45 -16.09 1.09 16.04
N ILE A 46 -15.72 0.93 17.32
CA ILE A 46 -14.85 -0.17 17.77
C ILE A 46 -15.54 -1.53 17.65
N PRO A 47 -16.73 -1.78 18.25
CA PRO A 47 -17.43 -3.05 18.05
C PRO A 47 -17.79 -3.30 16.58
N TYR A 48 -18.16 -2.27 15.82
CA TYR A 48 -18.37 -2.41 14.38
C TYR A 48 -17.10 -2.81 13.62
N ALA A 49 -15.92 -2.34 14.04
CA ALA A 49 -14.65 -2.80 13.47
C ALA A 49 -14.45 -4.31 13.67
N PHE A 50 -14.83 -4.86 14.83
CA PHE A 50 -14.78 -6.32 15.05
C PHE A 50 -15.79 -7.07 14.19
N VAL A 51 -16.99 -6.52 13.98
CA VAL A 51 -17.96 -7.08 13.01
C VAL A 51 -17.37 -7.10 11.60
N LEU A 52 -16.72 -6.01 11.16
CA LEU A 52 -16.03 -5.97 9.87
C LEU A 52 -14.88 -6.99 9.79
N LEU A 53 -14.16 -7.26 10.88
CA LEU A 53 -13.15 -8.32 10.90
C LEU A 53 -13.76 -9.73 10.77
N ILE A 54 -14.94 -9.95 11.34
CA ILE A 54 -15.70 -11.20 11.14
C ILE A 54 -16.12 -11.31 9.68
N ILE A 55 -16.72 -10.27 9.11
CA ILE A 55 -17.11 -10.23 7.69
C ILE A 55 -15.89 -10.48 6.79
N ARG A 56 -14.77 -9.82 7.08
CA ARG A 56 -13.49 -10.03 6.40
C ARG A 56 -13.07 -11.49 6.41
N PHE A 57 -13.15 -12.16 7.55
CA PHE A 57 -12.80 -13.57 7.66
C PHE A 57 -13.63 -14.44 6.70
N PHE A 58 -14.95 -14.20 6.62
CA PHE A 58 -15.83 -14.91 5.70
C PHE A 58 -15.53 -14.56 4.24
N THR A 59 -15.38 -13.28 3.91
CA THR A 59 -15.10 -12.81 2.55
C THR A 59 -13.76 -13.35 2.03
N GLU A 60 -12.70 -13.29 2.84
CA GLU A 60 -11.39 -13.85 2.48
C GLU A 60 -11.45 -15.37 2.28
N ARG A 61 -12.28 -16.09 3.04
CA ARG A 61 -12.36 -17.56 3.01
C ARG A 61 -13.24 -18.09 1.89
N TYR A 62 -14.42 -17.52 1.73
CA TYR A 62 -15.49 -18.06 0.88
C TYR A 62 -15.61 -17.36 -0.47
N VAL A 63 -15.06 -16.15 -0.64
CA VAL A 63 -15.12 -15.40 -1.90
C VAL A 63 -13.74 -15.24 -2.51
N ALA A 64 -12.76 -14.74 -1.74
CA ALA A 64 -11.44 -14.41 -2.28
C ALA A 64 -10.65 -15.66 -2.71
N ILE A 65 -10.66 -16.76 -1.93
CA ILE A 65 -9.96 -17.99 -2.29
C ILE A 65 -10.48 -18.64 -3.57
N PRO A 66 -11.80 -18.89 -3.74
CA PRO A 66 -12.29 -19.46 -4.99
C PRO A 66 -12.05 -18.53 -6.18
N LEU A 67 -12.19 -17.21 -6.00
CA LEU A 67 -11.86 -16.24 -7.06
C LEU A 67 -10.37 -16.31 -7.44
N ALA A 68 -9.47 -16.35 -6.46
CA ALA A 68 -8.03 -16.49 -6.70
C ALA A 68 -7.69 -17.77 -7.47
N LYS A 69 -8.37 -18.88 -7.17
CA LYS A 69 -8.22 -20.13 -7.92
C LYS A 69 -8.73 -20.00 -9.35
N ALA A 70 -9.89 -19.36 -9.56
CA ALA A 70 -10.45 -19.11 -10.88
C ALA A 70 -9.50 -18.24 -11.74
N LEU A 71 -8.79 -17.30 -11.11
CA LEU A 71 -7.76 -16.46 -11.74
C LEU A 71 -6.39 -17.16 -11.90
N GLY A 72 -6.27 -18.44 -11.54
CA GLY A 72 -5.03 -19.22 -11.72
C GLY A 72 -3.94 -18.98 -10.66
N ILE A 73 -4.25 -18.30 -9.55
CA ILE A 73 -3.27 -18.01 -8.48
C ILE A 73 -2.97 -19.29 -7.68
N LYS A 74 -1.73 -19.78 -7.79
CA LYS A 74 -1.29 -21.00 -7.09
C LYS A 74 -1.13 -20.76 -5.59
N ASN A 75 -1.71 -21.64 -4.78
CA ASN A 75 -1.50 -21.64 -3.33
C ASN A 75 -0.17 -22.33 -2.97
N VAL A 76 0.92 -21.56 -2.96
CA VAL A 76 2.25 -22.06 -2.57
C VAL A 76 2.30 -22.24 -1.06
N ARG A 77 2.20 -23.50 -0.61
CA ARG A 77 2.37 -23.84 0.81
C ARG A 77 3.85 -23.73 1.18
N ARG A 78 4.18 -22.84 2.11
CA ARG A 78 5.55 -22.68 2.59
C ARG A 78 5.91 -23.76 3.60
N VAL A 79 7.05 -24.39 3.39
CA VAL A 79 7.56 -25.47 4.25
C VAL A 79 8.07 -24.87 5.54
N LYS A 80 7.53 -25.34 6.68
CA LYS A 80 8.04 -24.96 7.99
C LYS A 80 9.44 -25.56 8.19
N PRO A 81 10.41 -24.80 8.74
CA PRO A 81 11.70 -25.37 9.09
C PRO A 81 11.54 -26.40 10.22
N GLN A 82 12.50 -27.31 10.35
CA GLN A 82 12.50 -28.27 11.45
C GLN A 82 12.55 -27.53 12.79
N PRO A 83 11.77 -27.94 13.81
CA PRO A 83 11.80 -27.31 15.12
C PRO A 83 13.21 -27.37 15.72
N ASN A 84 13.84 -26.21 15.91
CA ASN A 84 15.11 -26.09 16.62
C ASN A 84 15.03 -24.86 17.55
N PRO A 85 14.96 -25.07 18.89
CA PRO A 85 14.77 -23.98 19.84
C PRO A 85 15.96 -23.01 19.87
N VAL A 86 17.18 -23.48 19.63
CA VAL A 86 18.40 -22.64 19.61
C VAL A 86 18.39 -21.69 18.41
N LEU A 87 17.97 -22.18 17.24
CA LEU A 87 17.88 -21.34 16.04
C LEU A 87 16.69 -20.37 16.14
N GLU A 88 15.58 -20.78 16.73
CA GLU A 88 14.40 -19.91 16.91
C GLU A 88 14.65 -18.82 17.97
N SER A 89 15.33 -19.11 19.08
CA SER A 89 15.71 -18.09 20.06
C SER A 89 16.67 -17.08 19.44
N TYR A 90 17.72 -17.54 18.75
CA TYR A 90 18.64 -16.66 18.05
C TYR A 90 17.94 -15.82 16.97
N PHE A 91 17.01 -16.40 16.19
CA PHE A 91 16.26 -15.68 15.16
C PHE A 91 15.41 -14.54 15.74
N ARG A 92 14.80 -14.76 16.92
CA ARG A 92 13.93 -13.78 17.59
C ARG A 92 14.73 -12.72 18.32
N GLU A 93 15.80 -13.13 18.99
CA GLU A 93 16.53 -12.32 19.95
C GLU A 93 17.76 -11.68 19.36
N CYS A 94 18.47 -12.35 18.44
CA CYS A 94 19.76 -11.91 17.91
C CYS A 94 19.64 -11.35 16.48
N SER A 95 19.55 -12.18 15.44
CA SER A 95 19.53 -11.71 14.06
C SER A 95 18.70 -12.61 13.15
N ARG A 96 18.01 -11.98 12.19
CA ARG A 96 17.31 -12.66 11.09
C ARG A 96 18.25 -13.01 9.95
N HIS A 97 19.37 -12.30 9.83
CA HIS A 97 20.38 -12.43 8.78
C HIS A 97 21.75 -12.61 9.44
N PRO A 98 22.00 -13.78 10.06
CA PRO A 98 23.30 -14.05 10.66
C PRO A 98 24.40 -13.99 9.61
N SER A 99 25.55 -13.44 9.99
CA SER A 99 26.79 -13.49 9.23
C SER A 99 27.36 -14.91 9.18
N GLN A 100 28.30 -15.17 8.27
CA GLN A 100 28.85 -16.51 8.10
C GLN A 100 29.55 -17.06 9.35
N SER A 101 30.24 -16.21 10.12
CA SER A 101 30.85 -16.59 11.39
C SER A 101 29.81 -17.03 12.44
N GLU A 102 28.68 -16.33 12.51
CA GLU A 102 27.58 -16.66 13.41
C GLU A 102 26.87 -17.96 13.01
N ILE A 103 26.69 -18.19 11.71
CA ILE A 103 26.13 -19.44 11.19
C ILE A 103 27.01 -20.63 11.58
N GLN A 104 28.33 -20.49 11.48
CA GLN A 104 29.28 -21.54 11.92
C GLN A 104 29.19 -21.80 13.43
N GLY A 105 29.08 -20.74 14.24
CA GLY A 105 28.88 -20.86 15.69
C GLY A 105 27.57 -21.57 16.04
N LEU A 106 26.49 -21.26 15.34
CA LEU A 106 25.18 -21.90 15.51
C LEU A 106 25.17 -23.35 15.04
N ALA A 107 25.89 -23.65 13.95
CA ALA A 107 26.07 -25.02 13.46
C ALA A 107 26.73 -25.91 14.53
N LYS A 108 27.79 -25.41 15.18
CA LYS A 108 28.44 -26.09 16.32
C LYS A 108 27.48 -26.29 17.49
N LYS A 109 26.73 -25.25 17.89
CA LYS A 109 25.77 -25.32 19.01
C LYS A 109 24.62 -26.29 18.77
N CYS A 110 24.16 -26.40 17.53
CA CYS A 110 23.02 -27.25 17.17
C CYS A 110 23.44 -28.67 16.74
N ASN A 111 24.73 -28.98 16.76
CA ASN A 111 25.30 -30.19 16.17
C ASN A 111 24.78 -30.45 14.73
N CYS A 112 24.72 -29.39 13.93
CA CYS A 112 24.15 -29.37 12.58
C CYS A 112 25.19 -28.88 11.57
N THR A 113 25.01 -29.19 10.28
CA THR A 113 25.84 -28.62 9.22
C THR A 113 25.51 -27.14 8.99
N VAL A 114 26.51 -26.37 8.55
CA VAL A 114 26.35 -24.94 8.17
C VAL A 114 25.20 -24.78 7.16
N HIS A 115 25.15 -25.66 6.15
CA HIS A 115 24.09 -25.66 5.15
C HIS A 115 22.69 -25.87 5.73
N LEU A 116 22.54 -26.74 6.75
CA LEU A 116 21.26 -26.98 7.39
C LEU A 116 20.78 -25.74 8.16
N VAL A 117 21.72 -25.04 8.82
CA VAL A 117 21.44 -23.77 9.51
C VAL A 117 21.06 -22.68 8.49
N GLU A 118 21.80 -22.51 7.41
CA GLU A 118 21.45 -21.57 6.33
C GLU A 118 20.07 -21.84 5.74
N LYS A 119 19.77 -23.11 5.45
CA LYS A 119 18.49 -23.57 4.93
C LYS A 119 17.36 -23.31 5.94
N TRP A 120 17.63 -23.50 7.23
CA TRP A 120 16.68 -23.20 8.31
C TRP A 120 16.34 -21.71 8.34
N PHE A 121 17.35 -20.83 8.38
CA PHE A 121 17.15 -19.37 8.38
C PHE A 121 16.43 -18.89 7.13
N ARG A 122 16.79 -19.42 5.95
CA ARG A 122 16.11 -19.11 4.68
C ARG A 122 14.63 -19.50 4.73
N ARG A 123 14.31 -20.73 5.17
CA ARG A 123 12.92 -21.19 5.33
C ARG A 123 12.16 -20.37 6.36
N ARG A 124 12.79 -20.03 7.48
CA ARG A 124 12.18 -19.24 8.56
C ARG A 124 11.86 -17.82 8.13
N ARG A 125 12.77 -17.14 7.42
CA ARG A 125 12.50 -15.82 6.80
C ARG A 125 11.41 -15.92 5.75
N ASN A 126 11.45 -16.97 4.92
CA ASN A 126 10.40 -17.23 3.95
C ASN A 126 9.04 -17.47 4.61
N LEU A 127 8.91 -17.83 5.89
CA LEU A 127 7.60 -17.88 6.55
C LEU A 127 7.04 -16.49 6.91
N GLU A 128 7.89 -15.47 7.07
CA GLU A 128 7.46 -14.11 7.48
C GLU A 128 7.00 -13.26 6.30
N ILE A 129 7.47 -13.57 5.09
CA ILE A 129 7.01 -12.91 3.88
C ILE A 129 5.51 -13.26 3.71
N PRO A 130 4.63 -12.38 3.22
CA PRO A 130 3.27 -12.79 2.85
C PRO A 130 3.28 -13.60 1.54
N THR A 131 2.37 -14.57 1.39
CA THR A 131 2.18 -15.29 0.11
C THR A 131 1.40 -14.42 -0.88
N VAL A 132 1.54 -14.68 -2.19
CA VAL A 132 0.77 -13.95 -3.22
C VAL A 132 -0.74 -14.11 -2.98
N LEU A 133 -1.19 -15.32 -2.61
CA LEU A 133 -2.58 -15.56 -2.24
C LEU A 133 -3.03 -14.69 -1.06
N ARG A 134 -2.22 -14.57 0.00
CA ARG A 134 -2.56 -13.71 1.15
C ARG A 134 -2.65 -12.24 0.74
N LYS A 135 -1.72 -11.75 -0.08
CA LYS A 135 -1.76 -10.38 -0.63
C LYS A 135 -3.01 -10.15 -1.49
N PHE A 136 -3.40 -11.14 -2.30
CA PHE A 136 -4.62 -11.09 -3.09
C PHE A 136 -5.87 -11.01 -2.20
N GLN A 137 -5.94 -11.81 -1.13
CA GLN A 137 -7.05 -11.77 -0.16
C GLN A 137 -7.15 -10.40 0.53
N GLU A 138 -6.02 -9.83 0.95
CA GLU A 138 -5.95 -8.50 1.56
C GLU A 138 -6.39 -7.40 0.58
N ALA A 139 -5.92 -7.45 -0.67
CA ALA A 139 -6.32 -6.52 -1.73
C ALA A 139 -7.82 -6.66 -2.06
N PHE A 140 -8.33 -7.89 -2.15
CA PHE A 140 -9.74 -8.17 -2.42
C PHE A 140 -10.67 -7.61 -1.34
N TRP A 141 -10.29 -7.74 -0.06
CA TRP A 141 -11.06 -7.18 1.05
C TRP A 141 -11.15 -5.65 0.94
N ARG A 142 -10.02 -5.00 0.70
CA ARG A 142 -9.96 -3.53 0.54
C ARG A 142 -10.73 -3.08 -0.69
N PHE A 143 -10.54 -3.74 -1.83
CA PHE A 143 -11.30 -3.51 -3.06
C PHE A 143 -12.81 -3.57 -2.79
N SER A 144 -13.28 -4.64 -2.14
CA SER A 144 -14.71 -4.85 -1.89
C SER A 144 -15.30 -3.72 -1.03
N PHE A 145 -14.57 -3.30 0.00
CA PHE A 145 -15.00 -2.20 0.86
C PHE A 145 -15.00 -0.86 0.12
N TYR A 146 -13.89 -0.46 -0.50
CA TYR A 146 -13.80 0.83 -1.20
C TYR A 146 -14.78 0.94 -2.36
N PHE A 147 -15.03 -0.16 -3.08
CA PHE A 147 -16.02 -0.21 -4.15
C PHE A 147 -17.44 -0.01 -3.61
N ALA A 148 -17.81 -0.73 -2.55
CA ALA A 148 -19.12 -0.57 -1.92
C ALA A 148 -19.30 0.82 -1.30
N SER A 149 -18.26 1.34 -0.64
CA SER A 149 -18.23 2.68 -0.06
C SER A 149 -18.39 3.77 -1.13
N SER A 150 -17.67 3.66 -2.25
CA SER A 150 -17.78 4.63 -3.36
C SER A 150 -19.21 4.67 -3.92
N ILE A 151 -19.85 3.51 -4.09
CA ILE A 151 -21.25 3.42 -4.53
C ILE A 151 -22.18 4.06 -3.49
N ALA A 152 -22.01 3.71 -2.20
CA ALA A 152 -22.82 4.26 -1.12
C ALA A 152 -22.67 5.78 -1.01
N GLY A 153 -21.44 6.30 -1.07
CA GLY A 153 -21.13 7.73 -1.05
C GLY A 153 -21.79 8.46 -2.22
N PHE A 154 -21.73 7.91 -3.43
CA PHE A 154 -22.43 8.49 -4.58
C PHE A 154 -23.95 8.54 -4.34
N ILE A 155 -24.56 7.42 -3.91
CA ILE A 155 -26.00 7.35 -3.64
C ILE A 155 -26.43 8.34 -2.55
N PHE A 156 -25.66 8.47 -1.47
CA PHE A 156 -26.02 9.30 -0.31
C PHE A 156 -25.76 10.80 -0.51
N LEU A 157 -24.89 11.16 -1.45
CA LEU A 157 -24.52 12.55 -1.72
C LEU A 157 -25.17 13.12 -2.99
N TYR A 158 -25.61 12.28 -3.93
CA TYR A 158 -26.15 12.72 -5.22
C TYR A 158 -27.33 13.68 -5.07
N ASP A 159 -28.21 13.49 -4.09
CA ASP A 159 -29.37 14.37 -3.86
C ASP A 159 -29.06 15.60 -2.99
N LYS A 160 -27.80 15.78 -2.57
CA LYS A 160 -27.41 16.83 -1.62
C LYS A 160 -26.85 18.06 -2.31
N PRO A 161 -27.27 19.28 -1.94
CA PRO A 161 -26.83 20.49 -2.61
C PRO A 161 -25.32 20.74 -2.44
N TRP A 162 -24.75 20.35 -1.30
CA TRP A 162 -23.30 20.48 -1.05
C TRP A 162 -22.42 19.53 -1.86
N PHE A 163 -23.00 18.57 -2.57
CA PHE A 163 -22.26 17.73 -3.51
C PHE A 163 -21.87 18.49 -4.78
N TYR A 164 -22.72 19.45 -5.20
CA TYR A 164 -22.51 20.26 -6.39
C TYR A 164 -21.99 21.66 -6.09
N ASP A 165 -22.47 22.26 -5.00
CA ASP A 165 -22.05 23.59 -4.56
C ASP A 165 -21.35 23.52 -3.21
N ILE A 166 -20.04 23.69 -3.23
CA ILE A 166 -19.19 23.60 -2.03
C ILE A 166 -19.56 24.66 -0.98
N TRP A 167 -20.16 25.80 -1.35
CA TRP A 167 -20.61 26.81 -0.38
C TRP A 167 -21.67 26.30 0.59
N GLN A 168 -22.50 25.38 0.13
CA GLN A 168 -23.56 24.76 0.94
C GLN A 168 -22.98 23.88 2.07
N THR A 169 -21.68 23.58 2.07
CA THR A 169 -21.04 22.84 3.16
C THR A 169 -20.99 23.62 4.49
N TRP A 170 -20.98 24.95 4.44
CA TRP A 170 -20.92 25.82 5.63
C TRP A 170 -22.26 26.47 5.99
N VAL A 171 -23.25 26.42 5.10
CA VAL A 171 -24.58 26.98 5.35
C VAL A 171 -25.21 26.31 6.57
N GLY A 172 -25.60 27.13 7.55
CA GLY A 172 -26.19 26.68 8.81
C GLY A 172 -25.19 26.12 9.83
N TYR A 173 -23.88 26.22 9.59
CA TYR A 173 -22.88 25.91 10.62
C TYR A 173 -22.97 26.93 11.79
N PRO A 174 -22.89 26.51 13.06
CA PRO A 174 -22.58 25.15 13.54
C PRO A 174 -23.80 24.23 13.73
N PHE A 175 -25.02 24.69 13.46
CA PHE A 175 -26.28 23.96 13.67
C PHE A 175 -26.70 23.11 12.46
N GLN A 176 -25.80 22.26 11.98
CA GLN A 176 -26.11 21.33 10.89
C GLN A 176 -26.71 20.03 11.43
N THR A 177 -27.84 19.60 10.86
CA THR A 177 -28.47 18.33 11.23
C THR A 177 -27.71 17.14 10.66
N LEU A 178 -27.55 16.10 11.47
CA LEU A 178 -27.02 14.80 11.11
C LEU A 178 -28.10 13.99 10.38
N LEU A 179 -27.83 13.63 9.13
CA LEU A 179 -28.70 12.72 8.39
C LEU A 179 -28.40 11.26 8.74
N PRO A 180 -29.40 10.35 8.76
CA PRO A 180 -29.16 8.92 9.00
C PRO A 180 -28.19 8.27 8.00
N SER A 181 -28.22 8.69 6.73
CA SER A 181 -27.28 8.20 5.71
C SER A 181 -25.84 8.63 6.01
N GLN A 182 -25.64 9.86 6.46
CA GLN A 182 -24.33 10.36 6.89
C GLN A 182 -23.84 9.62 8.12
N TYR A 183 -24.71 9.37 9.10
CA TYR A 183 -24.36 8.60 10.30
C TYR A 183 -23.79 7.23 9.90
N TRP A 184 -24.53 6.43 9.13
CA TRP A 184 -24.09 5.10 8.75
C TRP A 184 -22.84 5.10 7.87
N TYR A 185 -22.70 6.10 6.99
CA TYR A 185 -21.49 6.24 6.16
C TYR A 185 -20.25 6.50 7.02
N TYR A 186 -20.32 7.45 7.97
CA TYR A 186 -19.24 7.70 8.93
C TYR A 186 -18.92 6.50 9.81
N MET A 187 -19.96 5.85 10.36
CA MET A 187 -19.75 4.69 11.22
C MET A 187 -19.06 3.56 10.46
N ALA A 188 -19.47 3.28 9.21
CA ALA A 188 -18.85 2.26 8.39
C ALA A 188 -17.37 2.59 8.07
N GLU A 189 -17.08 3.82 7.64
CA GLU A 189 -15.73 4.27 7.30
C GLU A 189 -14.79 4.23 8.49
N ILE A 190 -15.16 4.84 9.63
CA ILE A 190 -14.30 4.85 10.83
C ILE A 190 -14.04 3.42 11.31
N SER A 191 -15.07 2.55 11.29
CA SER A 191 -14.95 1.15 11.69
C SER A 191 -14.02 0.36 10.78
N PHE A 192 -14.06 0.62 9.47
CA PHE A 192 -13.16 0.00 8.52
C PHE A 192 -11.70 0.40 8.78
N TYR A 193 -11.43 1.69 8.99
CA TYR A 193 -10.10 2.17 9.33
C TYR A 193 -9.59 1.61 10.67
N TRP A 194 -10.45 1.46 11.69
CA TRP A 194 -10.10 0.72 12.92
C TRP A 194 -9.76 -0.74 12.64
N SER A 195 -10.52 -1.42 11.79
CA SER A 195 -10.25 -2.81 11.40
C SER A 195 -8.89 -2.97 10.71
N LEU A 196 -8.51 -1.99 9.87
CA LEU A 196 -7.20 -1.92 9.25
C LEU A 196 -6.11 -1.66 10.28
N LEU A 197 -6.33 -0.76 11.24
CA LEU A 197 -5.37 -0.45 12.30
C LEU A 197 -5.09 -1.67 13.19
N PHE A 198 -6.12 -2.40 13.61
CA PHE A 198 -5.97 -3.61 14.42
C PHE A 198 -5.18 -4.70 13.69
N THR A 199 -5.36 -4.82 12.37
CA THR A 199 -4.61 -5.80 11.58
C THR A 199 -3.19 -5.34 11.27
N LEU A 200 -2.96 -4.03 11.10
CA LEU A 200 -1.65 -3.42 10.93
C LEU A 200 -0.72 -3.62 12.14
N GLY A 201 -1.28 -3.60 13.36
CA GLY A 201 -0.53 -3.88 14.60
C GLY A 201 0.05 -5.30 14.64
N ILE A 202 -0.61 -6.27 14.02
CA ILE A 202 -0.13 -7.65 13.91
C ILE A 202 1.00 -7.76 12.88
N ASP A 203 0.93 -6.97 11.80
CA ASP A 203 1.91 -7.00 10.71
C ASP A 203 3.17 -6.16 10.99
N THR A 204 3.07 -5.07 11.75
CA THR A 204 4.23 -4.28 12.21
C THR A 204 5.15 -5.09 13.10
N LYS A 205 4.58 -5.90 14.00
CA LYS A 205 5.35 -6.80 14.88
C LYS A 205 6.25 -7.75 14.09
N ARG A 206 5.87 -8.12 12.85
CA ARG A 206 6.68 -8.93 11.93
C ARG A 206 7.83 -8.12 11.29
N LYS A 207 7.60 -6.84 10.94
CA LYS A 207 8.58 -5.98 10.23
C LYS A 207 9.57 -5.22 11.15
N ALA A 208 9.10 -4.71 12.29
CA ALA A 208 9.87 -3.83 13.18
C ALA A 208 10.99 -4.55 13.93
N SER A 209 10.74 -5.79 14.36
CA SER A 209 11.76 -6.61 15.03
C SER A 209 12.97 -6.89 14.12
N GLY A 210 12.81 -6.83 12.79
CA GLY A 210 13.92 -7.01 11.82
C GLY A 210 14.76 -5.76 11.57
N HIS A 211 14.13 -4.59 11.50
CA HIS A 211 14.82 -3.35 11.09
C HIS A 211 15.51 -2.62 12.24
N ALA A 212 14.94 -2.65 13.45
CA ALA A 212 15.53 -1.97 14.62
C ALA A 212 16.88 -2.58 15.01
N LYS A 213 17.03 -3.91 14.89
CA LYS A 213 18.26 -4.60 15.23
C LYS A 213 19.35 -4.47 14.16
N GLN A 214 18.98 -4.46 12.88
CA GLN A 214 19.91 -4.23 11.77
C GLN A 214 20.53 -2.82 11.80
N LYS A 215 19.80 -1.82 12.32
CA LYS A 215 20.32 -0.47 12.50
C LYS A 215 21.32 -0.39 13.67
N VAL A 216 21.07 -1.13 14.76
CA VAL A 216 22.00 -1.23 15.89
C VAL A 216 23.28 -1.96 15.48
N ASP A 217 23.21 -3.11 14.80
CA ASP A 217 24.40 -3.87 14.39
C ASP A 217 25.30 -3.07 13.44
N LYS A 218 24.73 -2.31 12.48
CA LYS A 218 25.52 -1.43 11.61
C LYS A 218 26.21 -0.31 12.38
N SER A 219 25.54 0.27 13.38
CA SER A 219 26.13 1.31 14.23
C SER A 219 27.20 0.75 15.16
N THR A 220 27.03 -0.47 15.69
CA THR A 220 28.01 -1.12 16.56
C THR A 220 29.25 -1.60 15.80
N VAL A 221 29.09 -2.08 14.56
CA VAL A 221 30.23 -2.41 13.67
C VAL A 221 31.02 -1.16 13.30
N LEU A 222 30.35 -0.05 12.96
CA LEU A 222 31.03 1.23 12.68
C LEU A 222 31.78 1.78 13.91
N ILE A 223 31.26 1.56 15.13
CA ILE A 223 31.95 1.96 16.37
C ILE A 223 33.13 1.03 16.68
N LEU A 224 33.03 -0.27 16.37
CA LEU A 224 34.13 -1.23 16.55
C LEU A 224 35.26 -1.05 15.52
N ASP A 225 34.94 -0.66 14.29
CA ASP A 225 35.94 -0.32 13.27
C ASP A 225 36.69 1.00 13.60
N LEU A 226 36.07 1.89 14.38
CA LEU A 226 36.72 3.09 14.93
C LEU A 226 37.57 2.81 16.18
N VAL A 227 37.52 1.60 16.75
CA VAL A 227 38.19 1.21 18.01
C VAL A 227 39.20 0.06 17.77
N GLN A 228 39.71 -0.10 16.55
CA GLN A 228 40.89 -0.94 16.30
C GLN A 228 42.17 -0.10 16.51
N PRO A 229 43.11 -0.50 17.39
CA PRO A 229 44.39 0.18 17.54
C PRO A 229 45.26 -0.14 16.32
N HIS A 230 45.37 0.80 15.38
CA HIS A 230 46.34 0.70 14.31
C HIS A 230 47.71 1.06 14.88
N GLU A 231 48.54 0.06 15.17
CA GLU A 231 49.98 0.26 15.23
C GLU A 231 50.48 0.53 13.80
N GLY A 232 51.24 1.62 13.63
CA GLY A 232 51.89 1.95 12.37
C GLY A 232 51.63 3.39 11.93
N SER A 233 52.60 4.24 12.21
CA SER A 233 52.77 5.63 11.78
C SER A 233 52.40 5.88 10.31
N ILE A 234 51.82 7.05 10.01
CA ILE A 234 52.30 8.06 9.03
C ILE A 234 51.28 9.21 8.87
N SER A 235 51.78 10.43 9.07
CA SER A 235 51.39 11.73 8.48
C SER A 235 49.99 12.31 8.69
N LEU A 236 49.93 13.38 9.51
CA LEU A 236 48.83 14.36 9.53
C LEU A 236 48.75 15.09 8.18
N SER A 237 47.61 15.01 7.51
CA SER A 237 47.11 16.09 6.66
C SER A 237 45.68 16.41 7.07
N LEU A 238 45.50 17.63 7.56
CA LEU A 238 44.27 18.20 8.07
C LEU A 238 43.51 18.85 6.89
N ALA A 239 42.54 18.16 6.30
CA ALA A 239 41.64 18.77 5.32
C ALA A 239 40.24 18.12 5.33
N HIS A 240 39.28 18.92 5.79
CA HIS A 240 37.84 18.90 5.44
C HIS A 240 36.93 17.78 5.96
N LEU A 241 36.31 18.09 7.10
CA LEU A 241 34.93 17.72 7.43
C LEU A 241 33.95 18.64 6.67
N HIS A 242 33.16 18.11 5.74
CA HIS A 242 31.77 17.72 6.03
C HIS A 242 31.07 17.09 4.80
N PRO A 243 30.20 16.08 4.98
CA PRO A 243 29.72 15.18 3.92
C PRO A 243 28.26 15.45 3.54
N SER A 244 28.05 15.72 2.26
CA SER A 244 26.78 15.50 1.57
C SER A 244 27.17 14.97 0.19
N LEU A 245 26.64 13.81 -0.21
CA LEU A 245 26.73 13.16 -1.55
C LEU A 245 27.23 11.71 -1.59
N PHE A 246 27.35 10.99 -0.47
CA PHE A 246 27.63 9.54 -0.49
C PHE A 246 26.50 8.70 0.12
N TRP A 247 25.32 8.77 -0.50
CA TRP A 247 24.24 7.78 -0.30
C TRP A 247 23.48 7.57 -1.60
N LEU A 248 24.11 6.95 -2.61
CA LEU A 248 23.39 6.52 -3.83
C LEU A 248 23.96 5.30 -4.59
N SER A 249 24.98 4.59 -4.10
CA SER A 249 25.59 3.49 -4.90
C SER A 249 25.82 2.16 -4.16
N GLY A 250 25.14 1.89 -3.04
CA GLY A 250 25.48 0.76 -2.16
C GLY A 250 24.41 -0.32 -1.95
N SER A 251 23.37 -0.45 -2.78
CA SER A 251 22.32 -1.48 -2.56
C SER A 251 21.85 -2.23 -3.81
N LEU A 252 22.62 -2.20 -4.90
CA LEU A 252 22.28 -2.93 -6.12
C LEU A 252 22.76 -4.39 -6.19
N SER A 253 23.50 -4.94 -5.21
CA SER A 253 24.24 -6.19 -5.43
C SER A 253 23.67 -7.47 -4.78
N VAL A 254 22.56 -7.45 -4.04
CA VAL A 254 22.12 -8.64 -3.25
C VAL A 254 20.77 -9.25 -3.67
N CYS A 255 20.18 -8.85 -4.81
CA CYS A 255 18.93 -9.46 -5.28
C CYS A 255 18.93 -9.90 -6.76
N ASP A 256 20.11 -10.18 -7.33
CA ASP A 256 20.25 -10.65 -8.73
C ASP A 256 20.19 -12.18 -8.90
N GLN A 257 19.67 -12.93 -7.92
CA GLN A 257 19.65 -14.40 -7.96
C GLN A 257 18.25 -15.04 -7.96
N VAL A 258 17.22 -14.30 -8.40
CA VAL A 258 15.93 -14.91 -8.80
C VAL A 258 15.62 -14.48 -10.22
N SER A 259 16.44 -14.96 -11.15
CA SER A 259 16.18 -14.73 -12.57
C SER A 259 16.92 -15.70 -13.47
N THR A 260 16.53 -16.96 -13.42
CA THR A 260 16.73 -17.88 -14.55
C THR A 260 15.50 -18.78 -14.73
N SER A 261 14.98 -18.76 -15.95
CA SER A 261 13.93 -19.60 -16.52
C SER A 261 12.49 -19.34 -16.05
N THR A 262 11.58 -19.31 -17.03
CA THR A 262 10.12 -19.09 -16.99
C THR A 262 9.69 -17.62 -17.02
N GLY A 263 8.93 -17.28 -18.07
CA GLY A 263 8.61 -15.92 -18.55
C GLY A 263 8.42 -14.87 -17.47
N ARG A 264 9.26 -13.83 -17.52
CA ARG A 264 9.24 -12.74 -16.56
C ARG A 264 8.01 -11.86 -16.78
N PRO A 265 7.29 -11.47 -15.72
CA PRO A 265 6.44 -10.29 -15.81
C PRO A 265 7.31 -9.06 -16.10
N SER A 266 6.76 -8.08 -16.81
CA SER A 266 7.47 -6.83 -17.13
C SER A 266 8.09 -6.24 -15.86
N GLY A 267 9.38 -5.92 -15.88
CA GLY A 267 10.12 -5.41 -14.70
C GLY A 267 9.47 -4.17 -14.06
N ALA A 268 8.60 -3.48 -14.80
CA ALA A 268 7.79 -2.36 -14.34
C ALA A 268 6.75 -2.76 -13.27
N ALA A 269 6.06 -3.89 -13.41
CA ALA A 269 5.04 -4.35 -12.45
C ALA A 269 5.66 -4.77 -11.10
N LEU A 270 6.86 -5.38 -11.14
CA LEU A 270 7.64 -5.71 -9.96
C LEU A 270 8.25 -4.46 -9.30
N THR A 271 8.74 -3.52 -10.11
CA THR A 271 9.24 -2.22 -9.62
C THR A 271 8.12 -1.45 -8.92
N TRP A 272 6.92 -1.44 -9.49
CA TRP A 272 5.73 -0.78 -8.95
C TRP A 272 5.35 -1.33 -7.56
N LEU A 273 5.18 -2.64 -7.43
CA LEU A 273 4.86 -3.27 -6.14
C LEU A 273 5.97 -3.05 -5.10
N TYR A 274 7.23 -3.09 -5.52
CA TYR A 274 8.38 -2.90 -4.63
C TYR A 274 8.45 -1.46 -4.14
N PHE A 275 8.22 -0.49 -5.02
CA PHE A 275 8.25 0.92 -4.69
C PHE A 275 7.18 1.24 -3.63
N PHE A 276 5.94 0.80 -3.82
CA PHE A 276 4.86 0.99 -2.83
C PHE A 276 5.01 0.18 -1.54
N SER A 277 6.03 -0.67 -1.43
CA SER A 277 6.30 -1.51 -0.25
C SER A 277 7.49 -1.03 0.59
N SER A 278 8.02 0.18 0.34
CA SER A 278 9.20 0.68 1.06
C SER A 278 8.90 0.96 2.55
N PRO A 279 9.93 0.98 3.44
CA PRO A 279 9.74 1.33 4.85
C PRO A 279 9.23 2.76 5.06
N GLN A 280 9.57 3.68 4.15
CA GLN A 280 9.12 5.06 4.19
C GLN A 280 7.63 5.15 3.82
N ASP A 281 7.21 4.39 2.81
CA ASP A 281 5.80 4.24 2.45
C ASP A 281 5.00 3.58 3.58
N PHE A 282 5.61 2.64 4.30
CA PHE A 282 4.99 2.03 5.46
C PHE A 282 4.70 3.06 6.57
N LEU A 283 5.68 3.91 6.91
CA LEU A 283 5.49 4.97 7.91
C LEU A 283 4.47 6.00 7.43
N ALA A 284 4.55 6.43 6.16
CA ALA A 284 3.59 7.35 5.56
C ALA A 284 2.16 6.79 5.63
N HIS A 285 1.97 5.49 5.35
CA HIS A 285 0.70 4.80 5.45
C HIS A 285 0.18 4.72 6.90
N VAL A 286 1.05 4.48 7.89
CA VAL A 286 0.67 4.51 9.32
C VAL A 286 0.23 5.91 9.74
N VAL A 287 1.01 6.93 9.41
CA VAL A 287 0.68 8.34 9.71
C VAL A 287 -0.64 8.71 9.05
N HIS A 288 -0.85 8.30 7.80
CA HIS A 288 -2.13 8.47 7.11
C HIS A 288 -3.31 7.82 7.85
N HIS A 289 -3.15 6.60 8.38
CA HIS A 289 -4.26 5.92 9.09
C HIS A 289 -4.65 6.65 10.38
N PHE A 290 -3.67 7.10 11.16
CA PHE A 290 -3.95 7.91 12.34
C PHE A 290 -4.54 9.28 11.97
N ALA A 291 -4.05 9.89 10.89
CA ALA A 291 -4.60 11.15 10.38
C ALA A 291 -6.04 10.98 9.89
N ALA A 292 -6.38 9.92 9.15
CA ALA A 292 -7.72 9.65 8.64
C ALA A 292 -8.73 9.40 9.79
N ILE A 293 -8.39 8.53 10.75
CA ILE A 293 -9.24 8.28 11.93
C ILE A 293 -9.42 9.57 12.73
N GLY A 294 -8.33 10.33 12.94
CA GLY A 294 -8.37 11.61 13.63
C GLY A 294 -9.23 12.65 12.92
N LEU A 295 -9.11 12.74 11.60
CA LEU A 295 -9.85 13.70 10.76
C LEU A 295 -11.34 13.39 10.74
N MET A 296 -11.72 12.12 10.58
CA MET A 296 -13.12 11.69 10.60
C MET A 296 -13.75 11.87 11.99
N SER A 297 -13.00 11.55 13.06
CA SER A 297 -13.45 11.74 14.44
C SER A 297 -13.56 13.22 14.81
N GLY A 298 -12.59 14.04 14.40
CA GLY A 298 -12.58 15.50 14.62
C GLY A 298 -13.70 16.19 13.84
N SER A 299 -13.94 15.76 12.60
CA SER A 299 -15.08 16.20 11.78
C SER A 299 -16.42 15.88 12.45
N TRP A 300 -16.56 14.68 13.05
CA TRP A 300 -17.75 14.28 13.79
C TRP A 300 -17.98 15.16 15.03
N CYS A 301 -16.95 15.34 15.85
CA CYS A 301 -17.05 16.12 17.09
C CYS A 301 -17.24 17.62 16.85
N GLY A 302 -16.69 18.18 15.76
CA GLY A 302 -16.84 19.59 15.38
C GLY A 302 -18.05 19.89 14.49
N ASN A 303 -18.93 18.90 14.24
CA ASN A 303 -20.05 19.00 13.31
C ASN A 303 -19.67 19.46 11.88
N TYR A 304 -18.49 19.07 11.38
CA TYR A 304 -18.05 19.30 10.00
C TYR A 304 -18.53 18.17 9.05
N LEU A 305 -19.74 17.67 9.26
CA LEU A 305 -20.23 16.42 8.66
C LEU A 305 -20.30 16.48 7.13
N ARG A 306 -20.78 17.59 6.57
CA ARG A 306 -20.91 17.75 5.10
C ARG A 306 -19.54 17.67 4.43
N ILE A 307 -18.56 18.39 4.96
CA ILE A 307 -17.18 18.40 4.45
C ILE A 307 -16.54 17.03 4.60
N GLY A 308 -16.66 16.39 5.77
CA GLY A 308 -16.03 15.09 5.96
C GLY A 308 -16.65 13.99 5.10
N THR A 309 -17.96 14.03 4.80
CA THR A 309 -18.54 13.11 3.78
C THR A 309 -17.96 13.30 2.38
N LEU A 310 -17.69 14.55 1.96
CA LEU A 310 -17.04 14.81 0.68
C LEU A 310 -15.59 14.34 0.68
N VAL A 311 -14.87 14.54 1.79
CA VAL A 311 -13.51 14.03 1.96
C VAL A 311 -13.50 12.52 1.80
N MET A 312 -14.33 11.76 2.53
CA MET A 312 -14.38 10.29 2.44
C MET A 312 -14.65 9.84 1.00
N PHE A 313 -15.72 10.36 0.37
CA PHE A 313 -16.10 9.99 -0.99
C PHE A 313 -14.99 10.20 -2.03
N VAL A 314 -14.29 11.34 -1.98
CA VAL A 314 -13.20 11.67 -2.91
C VAL A 314 -12.02 10.71 -2.77
N HIS A 315 -11.76 10.18 -1.56
CA HIS A 315 -10.68 9.22 -1.34
C HIS A 315 -11.08 7.81 -1.82
N ASP A 316 -12.27 7.35 -1.44
CA ASP A 316 -12.74 6.00 -1.76
C ASP A 316 -12.84 5.75 -3.27
N THR A 317 -13.27 6.78 -4.03
CA THR A 317 -13.51 6.71 -5.48
C THR A 317 -12.25 6.33 -6.28
N ALA A 318 -11.07 6.70 -5.81
CA ALA A 318 -9.81 6.32 -6.47
C ALA A 318 -9.25 4.99 -5.96
N ASP A 319 -9.47 4.64 -4.71
CA ASP A 319 -8.73 3.55 -4.05
C ASP A 319 -9.18 2.15 -4.48
N PHE A 320 -10.45 1.97 -4.87
CA PHE A 320 -10.88 0.67 -5.39
C PHE A 320 -10.17 0.32 -6.72
N TRP A 321 -9.85 1.31 -7.58
CA TRP A 321 -9.07 1.07 -8.80
C TRP A 321 -7.66 0.57 -8.50
N LEU A 322 -7.03 1.12 -7.47
CA LEU A 322 -5.69 0.69 -7.04
C LEU A 322 -5.69 -0.75 -6.54
N GLU A 323 -6.65 -1.11 -5.70
CA GLU A 323 -6.76 -2.46 -5.16
C GLU A 323 -7.14 -3.48 -6.25
N ALA A 324 -7.98 -3.10 -7.21
CA ALA A 324 -8.26 -3.90 -8.39
C ALA A 324 -6.99 -4.15 -9.22
N ALA A 325 -6.19 -3.11 -9.50
CA ALA A 325 -4.93 -3.25 -10.23
C ALA A 325 -3.97 -4.24 -9.53
N LYS A 326 -3.85 -4.17 -8.19
CA LYS A 326 -3.05 -5.13 -7.41
C LYS A 326 -3.55 -6.56 -7.57
N MET A 327 -4.86 -6.78 -7.52
CA MET A 327 -5.44 -8.12 -7.67
C MET A 327 -5.11 -8.74 -9.03
N PHE A 328 -5.29 -7.99 -10.13
CA PHE A 328 -4.96 -8.47 -11.47
C PHE A 328 -3.45 -8.64 -11.70
N ASN A 329 -2.62 -7.82 -11.05
CA ASN A 329 -1.18 -8.03 -11.04
C ASN A 329 -0.79 -9.35 -10.38
N TYR A 330 -1.44 -9.72 -9.27
CA TYR A 330 -1.21 -11.02 -8.61
C TYR A 330 -1.71 -12.21 -9.44
N ALA A 331 -2.66 -11.99 -10.34
CA ALA A 331 -3.13 -12.97 -11.32
C ALA A 331 -2.27 -13.01 -12.61
N HIS A 332 -1.23 -12.19 -12.72
CA HIS A 332 -0.38 -12.05 -13.91
C HIS A 332 -1.14 -11.56 -15.17
N TRP A 333 -2.23 -10.82 -14.99
CA TRP A 333 -3.00 -10.21 -16.09
C TRP A 333 -2.47 -8.80 -16.37
N GLU A 334 -1.31 -8.72 -17.02
CA GLU A 334 -0.57 -7.46 -17.17
C GLU A 334 -1.34 -6.37 -17.93
N LYS A 335 -2.04 -6.73 -19.02
CA LYS A 335 -2.82 -5.78 -19.83
C LYS A 335 -3.91 -5.10 -18.99
N THR A 336 -4.71 -5.90 -18.29
CA THR A 336 -5.78 -5.41 -17.41
C THR A 336 -5.23 -4.61 -16.23
N CYS A 337 -4.14 -5.07 -15.62
CA CYS A 337 -3.45 -4.35 -14.54
C CYS A 337 -3.00 -2.95 -14.99
N ASN A 338 -2.35 -2.85 -16.15
CA ASN A 338 -1.86 -1.58 -16.68
C ASN A 338 -3.01 -0.61 -17.01
N MET A 339 -4.10 -1.12 -17.60
CA MET A 339 -5.31 -0.34 -17.85
C MET A 339 -5.93 0.19 -16.55
N LEU A 340 -6.09 -0.66 -15.54
CA LEU A 340 -6.62 -0.26 -14.23
C LEU A 340 -5.71 0.73 -13.51
N PHE A 341 -4.38 0.58 -13.62
CA PHE A 341 -3.43 1.54 -13.05
C PHE A 341 -3.51 2.91 -13.74
N PHE A 342 -3.76 2.95 -15.04
CA PHE A 342 -3.98 4.21 -15.76
C PHE A 342 -5.29 4.88 -15.33
N ILE A 343 -6.38 4.12 -15.20
CA ILE A 343 -7.66 4.63 -14.67
C ILE A 343 -7.49 5.15 -13.25
N PHE A 344 -6.82 4.38 -12.39
CA PHE A 344 -6.45 4.80 -11.02
C PHE A 344 -5.67 6.11 -11.05
N SER A 345 -4.68 6.25 -11.93
CA SER A 345 -3.86 7.46 -12.02
C SER A 345 -4.71 8.68 -12.35
N ILE A 346 -5.56 8.60 -13.38
CA ILE A 346 -6.49 9.68 -13.74
C ILE A 346 -7.42 10.01 -12.56
N ALA A 347 -8.05 9.00 -11.97
CA ALA A 347 -8.94 9.18 -10.83
C ALA A 347 -8.22 9.85 -9.65
N PHE A 348 -6.99 9.43 -9.33
CA PHE A 348 -6.16 10.02 -8.27
C PHE A 348 -5.85 11.49 -8.53
N PHE A 349 -5.47 11.86 -9.76
CA PHE A 349 -5.18 13.25 -10.11
C PHE A 349 -6.43 14.14 -9.99
N ILE A 350 -7.56 13.68 -10.53
CA ILE A 350 -8.82 14.43 -10.46
C ILE A 350 -9.27 14.60 -9.01
N THR A 351 -9.34 13.51 -8.25
CA THR A 351 -9.88 13.52 -6.88
C THR A 351 -8.97 14.24 -5.89
N ARG A 352 -7.66 13.97 -5.90
CA ARG A 352 -6.74 14.39 -4.82
C ARG A 352 -5.80 15.54 -5.17
N ILE A 353 -5.48 15.72 -6.45
CA ILE A 353 -4.59 16.81 -6.88
C ILE A 353 -5.39 18.02 -7.36
N ILE A 354 -6.61 17.80 -7.89
CA ILE A 354 -7.48 18.88 -8.36
C ILE A 354 -8.60 19.13 -7.34
N LEU A 355 -9.55 18.20 -7.18
CA LEU A 355 -10.76 18.44 -6.40
C LEU A 355 -10.43 18.70 -4.92
N PHE A 356 -9.62 17.86 -4.27
CA PHE A 356 -9.32 18.02 -2.85
C PHE A 356 -8.72 19.41 -2.49
N PRO A 357 -7.62 19.90 -3.09
CA PRO A 357 -7.05 21.19 -2.70
C PRO A 357 -7.87 22.40 -3.19
N PHE A 358 -8.41 22.37 -4.42
CA PHE A 358 -9.06 23.55 -4.99
C PHE A 358 -10.53 23.70 -4.60
N TRP A 359 -11.21 22.61 -4.26
CA TRP A 359 -12.59 22.65 -3.73
C TRP A 359 -12.61 22.48 -2.21
N ILE A 360 -12.22 21.31 -1.70
CA ILE A 360 -12.44 20.98 -0.27
C ILE A 360 -11.56 21.82 0.65
N LEU A 361 -10.24 21.80 0.44
CA LEU A 361 -9.29 22.51 1.29
C LEU A 361 -9.48 24.03 1.22
N ARG A 362 -9.74 24.56 0.01
CA ARG A 362 -10.10 25.97 -0.16
C ARG A 362 -11.38 26.33 0.60
N ALA A 363 -12.40 25.48 0.54
CA ALA A 363 -13.65 25.71 1.26
C ALA A 363 -13.44 25.69 2.77
N THR A 364 -12.62 24.77 3.30
CA THR A 364 -12.36 24.71 4.74
C THR A 364 -11.47 25.83 5.24
N LEU A 365 -10.57 26.38 4.44
CA LEU A 365 -9.67 27.46 4.86
C LEU A 365 -10.27 28.86 4.69
N TYR A 366 -11.09 29.07 3.65
CA TYR A 366 -11.58 30.41 3.28
C TYR A 366 -13.03 30.67 3.67
N GLN A 367 -13.94 29.70 3.52
CA GLN A 367 -15.36 29.96 3.77
C GLN A 367 -15.74 30.15 5.24
N PRO A 368 -15.16 29.44 6.23
CA PRO A 368 -15.57 29.64 7.61
C PRO A 368 -15.28 31.04 8.16
N THR A 369 -14.38 31.83 7.56
CA THR A 369 -14.17 33.24 7.96
C THR A 369 -15.37 34.14 7.65
N PHE A 370 -16.27 33.72 6.76
CA PHE A 370 -17.52 34.43 6.45
C PHE A 370 -18.67 34.05 7.37
N TYR A 371 -18.69 32.81 7.88
CA TYR A 371 -19.79 32.27 8.66
C TYR A 371 -19.51 32.23 10.17
N SER A 372 -18.24 32.15 10.58
CA SER A 372 -17.82 32.08 11.97
C SER A 372 -16.79 33.16 12.27
N THR A 373 -17.11 34.06 13.20
CA THR A 373 -16.26 35.20 13.57
C THR A 373 -15.08 34.79 14.47
N THR A 374 -14.98 33.52 14.88
CA THR A 374 -13.90 33.01 15.74
C THR A 374 -13.35 31.66 15.24
N PRO A 375 -12.06 31.57 14.86
CA PRO A 375 -11.43 30.29 14.58
C PRO A 375 -11.10 29.57 15.90
N VAL A 376 -11.73 28.42 16.11
CA VAL A 376 -11.57 27.57 17.31
C VAL A 376 -10.35 26.64 17.18
N ILE A 377 -9.85 26.08 18.27
CA ILE A 377 -8.67 25.18 18.22
C ILE A 377 -8.94 23.96 17.32
N ALA A 378 -10.15 23.38 17.37
CA ALA A 378 -10.56 22.26 16.53
C ALA A 378 -10.50 22.58 15.03
N TYR A 379 -10.74 23.84 14.64
CA TYR A 379 -10.60 24.28 13.25
C TYR A 379 -9.15 24.18 12.77
N PHE A 380 -8.18 24.59 13.59
CA PHE A 380 -6.76 24.48 13.27
C PHE A 380 -6.29 23.03 13.24
N LEU A 381 -6.77 22.20 14.17
CA LEU A 381 -6.47 20.77 14.19
C LEU A 381 -7.00 20.06 12.94
N PHE A 382 -8.26 20.33 12.57
CA PHE A 382 -8.90 19.75 11.39
C PHE A 382 -8.21 20.17 10.09
N ASN A 383 -7.99 21.47 9.88
CA ASN A 383 -7.31 21.97 8.69
C ASN A 383 -5.83 21.56 8.64
N GLY A 384 -5.15 21.49 9.79
CA GLY A 384 -3.79 20.98 9.88
C GLY A 384 -3.69 19.52 9.40
N GLN A 385 -4.63 18.67 9.80
CA GLN A 385 -4.71 17.29 9.32
C GLN A 385 -5.01 17.20 7.81
N LEU A 386 -5.91 18.05 7.29
CA LEU A 386 -6.16 18.13 5.84
C LEU A 386 -4.92 18.56 5.05
N LEU A 387 -4.11 19.47 5.59
CA LEU A 387 -2.85 19.89 4.97
C LEU A 387 -1.79 18.78 4.97
N ILE A 388 -1.67 18.04 6.09
CA ILE A 388 -0.80 16.86 6.15
C ILE A 388 -1.23 15.82 5.12
N LEU A 389 -2.54 15.58 5.01
CA LEU A 389 -3.11 14.66 4.03
C LEU A 389 -2.82 15.12 2.60
N GLN A 390 -2.91 16.42 2.31
CA GLN A 390 -2.52 16.96 1.01
C GLN A 390 -1.02 16.78 0.73
N GLY A 391 -0.16 16.96 1.73
CA GLY A 391 1.27 16.69 1.59
C GLY A 391 1.56 15.23 1.19
N LEU A 392 0.82 14.28 1.79
CA LEU A 392 0.90 12.86 1.41
C LEU A 392 0.37 12.61 -0.01
N HIS A 393 -0.70 13.29 -0.43
CA HIS A 393 -1.18 13.19 -1.81
C HIS A 393 -0.15 13.69 -2.84
N LEU A 394 0.54 14.79 -2.55
CA LEU A 394 1.62 15.28 -3.42
C LEU A 394 2.77 14.27 -3.48
N TYR A 395 3.14 13.67 -2.34
CA TYR A 395 4.15 12.62 -2.29
C TYR A 395 3.77 11.42 -3.17
N TRP A 396 2.57 10.84 -2.98
CA TRP A 396 2.11 9.71 -3.78
C TRP A 396 1.87 10.08 -5.25
N GLY A 397 1.38 11.28 -5.53
CA GLY A 397 1.23 11.81 -6.89
C GLY A 397 2.57 11.88 -7.63
N TYR A 398 3.64 12.32 -6.95
CA TYR A 398 5.00 12.28 -7.49
C TYR A 398 5.44 10.83 -7.81
N LEU A 399 5.12 9.86 -6.95
CA LEU A 399 5.44 8.45 -7.22
C LEU A 399 4.70 7.91 -8.45
N ILE A 400 3.40 8.22 -8.57
CA ILE A 400 2.58 7.82 -9.71
C ILE A 400 3.16 8.41 -11.00
N LEU A 401 3.51 9.70 -11.02
CA LEU A 401 4.14 10.32 -12.20
C LEU A 401 5.48 9.68 -12.56
N LYS A 402 6.30 9.35 -11.56
CA LYS A 402 7.59 8.68 -11.77
C LYS A 402 7.40 7.31 -12.45
N ILE A 403 6.36 6.58 -12.06
CA ILE A 403 6.01 5.29 -12.66
C ILE A 403 5.49 5.48 -14.09
N LEU A 404 4.57 6.44 -14.31
CA LEU A 404 4.01 6.72 -15.64
C LEU A 404 5.09 7.16 -16.65
N LYS A 405 6.02 8.04 -16.25
CA LYS A 405 7.15 8.44 -17.10
C LYS A 405 8.02 7.27 -17.51
N ARG A 406 8.25 6.32 -16.59
CA ARG A 406 8.99 5.10 -16.90
C ARG A 406 8.24 4.22 -17.89
N PHE A 407 6.91 4.12 -17.78
CA PHE A 407 6.11 3.35 -18.73
C PHE A 407 6.12 3.95 -20.14
N ILE A 408 6.04 5.27 -20.26
CA ILE A 408 6.11 5.96 -21.56
C ILE A 408 7.50 5.75 -22.19
N PHE A 409 8.57 6.03 -21.45
CA PHE A 409 9.94 5.88 -21.95
C PHE A 409 10.29 4.43 -22.35
N LEU A 410 9.77 3.43 -21.62
CA LEU A 410 10.01 2.03 -21.95
C LEU A 410 9.16 1.56 -23.14
N LYS A 411 8.04 2.23 -23.42
CA LYS A 411 7.25 1.98 -24.61
C LYS A 411 7.99 2.54 -25.83
N ASP A 412 8.48 3.77 -25.75
CA ASP A 412 9.26 4.41 -26.81
C ASP A 412 10.47 3.53 -27.20
N LEU A 413 11.25 3.05 -26.23
CA LEU A 413 12.38 2.15 -26.48
C LEU A 413 12.01 0.78 -27.08
N LYS A 414 10.77 0.33 -26.89
CA LYS A 414 10.32 -0.96 -27.41
C LYS A 414 9.76 -0.79 -28.83
N ASP A 415 9.07 0.33 -29.07
CA ASP A 415 8.55 0.70 -30.38
C ASP A 415 9.72 1.04 -31.34
N ASP A 416 10.74 1.80 -30.89
CA ASP A 416 11.97 2.07 -31.65
C ASP A 416 12.72 0.79 -32.07
N ARG A 417 12.63 -0.28 -31.27
CA ARG A 417 13.31 -1.55 -31.54
C ARG A 417 12.47 -2.53 -32.36
N SER A 418 11.14 -2.37 -32.40
CA SER A 418 10.28 -3.20 -33.25
C SER A 418 10.30 -2.75 -34.70
N ASP A 419 10.56 -1.47 -34.96
CA ASP A 419 10.67 -0.94 -36.33
C ASP A 419 11.95 -1.45 -37.04
N GLU A 420 13.02 -1.78 -36.29
CA GLU A 420 14.24 -2.39 -36.84
C GLU A 420 14.09 -3.89 -37.17
N GLU A 421 13.15 -4.62 -36.55
CA GLU A 421 12.94 -6.06 -36.79
C GLU A 421 11.97 -6.35 -37.96
N GLU A 422 11.24 -5.35 -38.49
CA GLU A 422 10.35 -5.53 -39.66
C GLU A 422 11.03 -5.24 -41.01
N GLU A 423 12.16 -4.51 -41.05
CA GLU A 423 12.87 -4.20 -42.33
C GLU A 423 13.74 -5.36 -42.87
N ASP A 424 13.98 -6.43 -42.09
CA ASP A 424 14.88 -7.54 -42.46
C ASP A 424 14.18 -8.81 -43.00
N SER A 425 12.90 -8.71 -43.40
CA SER A 425 12.12 -9.88 -43.91
C SER A 425 11.60 -9.79 -45.35
N VAL A 426 12.06 -8.82 -46.15
CA VAL A 426 11.64 -8.68 -47.55
C VAL A 426 12.83 -8.74 -48.51
N THR A 427 13.37 -9.95 -48.73
CA THR A 427 13.92 -10.35 -50.03
C THR A 427 13.89 -11.87 -50.15
N ASP A 428 13.60 -12.32 -51.38
CA ASP A 428 13.60 -13.70 -51.88
C ASP A 428 12.26 -14.45 -51.78
N ASN A 429 11.34 -14.11 -52.69
CA ASN A 429 10.55 -15.11 -53.43
C ASN A 429 9.78 -14.44 -54.59
N GLU A 430 10.46 -14.24 -55.72
CA GLU A 430 9.81 -14.18 -57.04
C GLU A 430 10.69 -14.91 -58.05
N GLU A 431 10.33 -16.15 -58.38
CA GLU A 431 10.41 -16.64 -59.76
C GLU A 431 9.31 -17.69 -59.99
N GLU A 432 8.31 -17.24 -60.75
CA GLU A 432 7.18 -17.92 -61.38
C GLU A 432 7.71 -19.02 -62.34
N SER A 433 7.14 -20.23 -62.45
CA SER A 433 5.97 -20.47 -63.29
C SER A 433 5.68 -21.96 -63.38
N THR A 434 4.39 -22.29 -63.29
CA THR A 434 3.83 -23.61 -63.55
C THR A 434 3.70 -23.86 -65.06
N LYS A 435 4.15 -25.03 -65.54
CA LYS A 435 3.67 -25.61 -66.80
C LYS A 435 3.51 -27.12 -66.69
N ASN A 436 2.24 -27.54 -66.81
CA ASN A 436 1.65 -28.79 -67.29
C ASN A 436 2.50 -30.06 -67.42
N GLY A 437 1.92 -31.15 -66.90
CA GLY A 437 2.54 -32.46 -66.80
C GLY A 437 2.55 -33.31 -68.07
N ASN A 438 3.21 -34.46 -67.95
CA ASN A 438 2.76 -35.72 -68.53
C ASN A 438 3.46 -36.92 -67.85
N LYS A 439 2.80 -38.07 -67.94
CA LYS A 439 3.13 -39.41 -67.42
C LYS A 439 4.50 -39.95 -67.83
N ASN A 440 5.09 -40.81 -66.98
CA ASN A 440 5.36 -42.24 -67.26
C ASN A 440 6.10 -42.91 -66.09
N GLY A 441 5.73 -44.15 -65.78
CA GLY A 441 6.31 -44.95 -64.69
C GLY A 441 7.32 -46.00 -65.14
N CYS A 442 7.98 -46.64 -64.17
CA CYS A 442 8.59 -47.99 -64.14
C CYS A 442 9.28 -48.10 -62.75
N GLY A 443 9.23 -49.13 -61.91
CA GLY A 443 9.04 -50.57 -62.09
C GLY A 443 10.35 -51.32 -61.74
N SER A 444 10.29 -52.25 -60.76
CA SER A 444 11.35 -53.18 -60.25
C SER A 444 12.31 -52.63 -59.19
N GLY A 445 12.67 -53.32 -58.09
CA GLY A 445 12.48 -54.71 -57.67
C GLY A 445 13.82 -55.37 -57.31
N LYS A 446 13.85 -56.16 -56.21
CA LYS A 446 14.89 -57.14 -55.77
C LYS A 446 16.11 -56.56 -55.01
N HIS A 447 16.78 -57.20 -54.03
CA HIS A 447 16.68 -58.41 -53.18
C HIS A 447 17.98 -58.35 -52.32
N LEU A 448 17.93 -58.21 -50.98
CA LEU A 448 18.14 -59.26 -49.96
C LEU A 448 19.62 -59.59 -49.57
N LEU A 449 19.86 -59.58 -48.24
CA LEU A 449 20.88 -60.29 -47.42
C LEU A 449 22.34 -59.84 -47.53
N THR A 450 23.11 -59.76 -46.44
CA THR A 450 23.36 -60.84 -45.47
C THR A 450 23.63 -60.36 -44.04
N SER A 451 23.17 -61.17 -43.09
CA SER A 451 23.66 -61.25 -41.71
C SER A 451 24.38 -62.58 -41.57
N SER A 452 25.62 -62.58 -41.09
CA SER A 452 26.14 -63.57 -40.13
C SER A 452 27.49 -63.11 -39.59
N GLN A 453 27.58 -63.19 -38.28
CA GLN A 453 28.67 -62.84 -37.36
C GLN A 453 30.06 -63.35 -37.76
N HIS A 454 31.07 -62.51 -37.51
CA HIS A 454 32.14 -62.83 -36.56
C HIS A 454 32.68 -61.56 -35.91
#